data_AF-A0A510JMD4-F1
#
_entry.id   AF-A0A510JMD4-F1
#
_cell.length_a   1.000
_cell.length_b   1.000
_cell.length_c   1.000
_cell.angle_alpha   90.00
_cell.angle_beta   90.00
_cell.angle_gamma   90.00
#
_symmetry.space_group_name_H-M   'P 1'
#
loop_
_entity.id
_entity.type
_entity.pdbx_description
1 polymer ?
#
loop_
_entity_poly.entity_id
_entity_poly.type
_entity_poly.pdbx_seq_one_letter_code
_entity_poly.pdbx_strand_id
1 'polypeptide(L)'
;MDGFYLTAVNELKKVAEEVIKEKYNLKNDLVMTGWAIKIDGIINRIQDIKLKEKLEKECEEIWNKWYEKVQKEQLTKDNLAIMDALIGALSKQ
;
A
#
# COMPACT_ATOMS: atom_id res chain seq x y z
N MET A 1 -18.84 14.72 -11.47
CA MET A 1 -17.77 13.74 -11.80
C MET A 1 -17.01 13.37 -10.54
N ASP A 2 -16.58 14.35 -9.74
CA ASP A 2 -15.86 14.11 -8.47
C ASP A 2 -16.61 13.24 -7.45
N GLY A 3 -17.94 13.35 -7.36
CA GLY A 3 -18.74 12.45 -6.51
C GLY A 3 -18.58 10.96 -6.85
N PHE A 4 -18.43 10.61 -8.13
CA PHE A 4 -18.16 9.25 -8.56
C PHE A 4 -16.76 8.79 -8.13
N TYR A 5 -15.75 9.66 -8.28
CA TYR A 5 -14.38 9.37 -7.86
C TYR A 5 -14.26 9.20 -6.35
N LEU A 6 -14.97 10.02 -5.56
CA LEU A 6 -15.06 9.86 -4.11
C LEU A 6 -15.63 8.48 -3.73
N THR A 7 -16.74 8.07 -4.35
CA THR A 7 -17.31 6.74 -4.09
C THR A 7 -16.32 5.63 -4.46
N ALA A 8 -15.64 5.75 -5.60
CA ALA A 8 -14.66 4.76 -6.03
C ALA A 8 -13.47 4.64 -5.07
N VAL A 9 -12.93 5.78 -4.59
CA VAL A 9 -11.86 5.81 -3.59
C VAL A 9 -12.33 5.16 -2.28
N ASN A 10 -13.53 5.49 -1.81
CA ASN A 10 -14.07 4.91 -0.57
C ASN A 10 -14.25 3.39 -0.63
N GLU A 11 -14.73 2.84 -1.75
CA GLU A 11 -14.83 1.38 -1.90
C GLU A 11 -13.45 0.71 -1.94
N LEU A 12 -12.47 1.32 -2.61
CA LEU A 12 -11.10 0.81 -2.62
C LEU A 12 -10.48 0.86 -1.21
N LYS A 13 -10.69 1.94 -0.45
CA LYS A 13 -10.19 2.05 0.94
C LYS A 13 -10.67 0.90 1.83
N LYS A 14 -11.93 0.46 1.71
CA LYS A 14 -12.44 -0.70 2.45
C LYS A 14 -11.63 -1.97 2.17
N VAL A 15 -11.23 -2.20 0.92
CA VAL A 15 -10.38 -3.34 0.56
C VAL A 15 -9.05 -3.26 1.30
N ALA A 16 -8.39 -2.10 1.30
CA ALA A 16 -7.13 -1.91 2.01
C ALA A 16 -7.28 -2.08 3.54
N GLU A 17 -8.37 -1.58 4.11
CA GLU A 17 -8.68 -1.74 5.54
C GLU A 17 -8.88 -3.20 5.94
N GLU A 18 -9.50 -4.04 5.10
CA GLU A 18 -9.58 -5.48 5.35
C GLU A 18 -8.21 -6.15 5.23
N VAL A 19 -7.43 -5.81 4.20
CA VAL A 19 -6.10 -6.39 3.99
C VAL A 19 -5.13 -6.09 5.14
N ILE A 20 -5.21 -4.89 5.74
CA ILE A 20 -4.38 -4.51 6.90
C ILE A 20 -4.61 -5.43 8.12
N LYS A 21 -5.82 -5.97 8.29
CA LYS A 21 -6.16 -6.86 9.41
C LYS A 21 -5.55 -8.25 9.26
N GLU A 22 -5.28 -8.68 8.04
CA GLU A 22 -4.69 -9.98 7.75
C GLU A 22 -3.20 -9.99 8.08
N LYS A 23 -2.59 -11.17 8.27
CA LYS A 23 -1.13 -11.29 8.38
C LYS A 23 -0.49 -10.96 7.02
N TYR A 24 0.67 -10.33 7.05
CA TYR A 24 1.48 -10.11 5.85
C TYR A 24 1.67 -11.41 5.07
N ASN A 25 1.46 -11.31 3.76
CA ASN A 25 1.87 -12.28 2.76
C ASN A 25 2.01 -11.56 1.41
N LEU A 26 2.68 -12.21 0.47
CA LEU A 26 2.94 -11.62 -0.86
C LEU A 26 1.65 -11.23 -1.60
N LYS A 27 0.57 -12.03 -1.48
CA LYS A 27 -0.71 -11.71 -2.12
C LYS A 27 -1.26 -10.37 -1.60
N ASN A 28 -1.22 -10.17 -0.29
CA ASN A 28 -1.73 -8.95 0.34
C ASN A 28 -0.87 -7.74 -0.05
N ASP A 29 0.44 -7.90 -0.16
CA ASP A 29 1.35 -6.84 -0.60
C ASP A 29 1.09 -6.40 -2.05
N LEU A 30 0.82 -7.36 -2.93
CA LEU A 30 0.43 -7.10 -4.31
C LEU A 30 -0.95 -6.41 -4.38
N VAL A 31 -1.90 -6.81 -3.54
CA VAL A 31 -3.21 -6.16 -3.45
C VAL A 31 -3.07 -4.72 -2.99
N MET A 32 -2.27 -4.44 -1.95
CA MET A 32 -2.05 -3.09 -1.43
C MET A 32 -1.34 -2.19 -2.44
N THR A 33 -0.37 -2.73 -3.18
CA THR A 33 0.32 -2.00 -4.25
C THR A 33 -0.63 -1.67 -5.41
N GLY A 34 -1.44 -2.65 -5.86
CA GLY A 34 -2.43 -2.44 -6.91
C GLY A 34 -3.52 -1.44 -6.50
N TRP A 35 -3.93 -1.49 -5.23
CA TRP A 35 -4.84 -0.52 -4.63
C TRP A 35 -4.27 0.91 -4.69
N ALA A 36 -3.03 1.12 -4.28
CA ALA A 36 -2.38 2.43 -4.27
C ALA A 36 -2.31 3.04 -5.69
N ILE A 37 -1.82 2.26 -6.67
CA ILE A 37 -1.75 2.70 -8.08
C ILE A 37 -3.13 3.10 -8.61
N LYS A 38 -4.17 2.32 -8.28
CA LYS A 38 -5.52 2.58 -8.75
C LYS A 38 -6.12 3.84 -8.11
N ILE A 39 -5.88 4.06 -6.82
CA ILE A 39 -6.31 5.26 -6.12
C ILE A 39 -5.62 6.50 -6.69
N ASP A 40 -4.30 6.50 -6.87
CA ASP A 40 -3.57 7.63 -7.44
C ASP A 40 -4.12 8.03 -8.82
N GLY A 41 -4.44 7.04 -9.65
CA GLY A 41 -5.07 7.26 -10.95
C GLY A 41 -6.46 7.89 -10.87
N ILE A 42 -7.23 7.61 -9.81
CA ILE A 42 -8.56 8.18 -9.58
C ILE A 42 -8.46 9.58 -8.99
N ILE A 43 -7.66 9.76 -7.94
CA ILE A 43 -7.45 11.03 -7.24
C ILE A 43 -6.95 12.10 -8.21
N ASN A 44 -6.04 11.75 -9.12
CA ASN A 44 -5.53 12.69 -10.13
C ASN A 44 -6.59 13.19 -11.14
N ARG A 45 -7.78 12.57 -11.19
CA ARG A 45 -8.89 13.01 -12.05
C ARG A 45 -9.87 13.94 -11.34
N ILE A 46 -9.79 14.04 -10.01
CA ILE A 46 -10.63 14.91 -9.19
C ILE A 46 -10.24 16.37 -9.44
N GLN A 47 -11.24 17.21 -9.72
CA GLN A 47 -11.03 18.63 -9.99
C GLN A 47 -11.10 19.48 -8.72
N ASP A 48 -11.93 19.09 -7.74
CA ASP A 48 -11.97 19.72 -6.43
C ASP A 48 -10.66 19.47 -5.65
N ILE A 49 -9.85 20.52 -5.55
CA ILE A 49 -8.53 20.49 -4.88
C ILE A 49 -8.67 20.12 -3.39
N LYS A 50 -9.68 20.64 -2.69
CA LYS A 50 -9.84 20.36 -1.25
C LYS A 50 -10.23 18.90 -1.03
N LEU A 51 -11.08 18.37 -1.90
CA LEU A 51 -11.43 16.95 -1.87
C LEU A 51 -10.22 16.08 -2.21
N LYS A 52 -9.44 16.45 -3.22
CA LYS A 52 -8.21 15.77 -3.61
C LYS A 52 -7.23 15.68 -2.44
N GLU A 53 -6.86 16.81 -1.84
CA GLU A 53 -5.93 16.87 -0.70
C GLU A 53 -6.42 16.02 0.50
N LYS A 54 -7.72 16.07 0.77
CA LYS A 54 -8.33 15.24 1.83
C LYS A 54 -8.14 13.75 1.54
N LEU A 55 -8.44 13.31 0.31
CA LEU A 55 -8.34 11.90 -0.05
C LEU A 55 -6.89 11.42 -0.10
N GLU A 56 -5.96 12.26 -0.57
CA GLU A 56 -4.52 11.96 -0.56
C GLU A 56 -4.04 11.67 0.87
N LYS A 57 -4.36 12.55 1.81
CA LYS A 57 -4.00 12.37 3.22
C LYS A 57 -4.59 11.10 3.83
N GLU A 58 -5.87 10.83 3.58
CA GLU A 58 -6.52 9.62 4.08
C GLU A 58 -5.91 8.34 3.50
N CYS A 59 -5.46 8.36 2.24
CA CYS A 59 -4.82 7.20 1.62
C CYS A 59 -3.37 7.03 2.09
N GLU A 60 -2.64 8.12 2.33
CA GLU A 60 -1.30 8.11 2.92
C GLU A 60 -1.31 7.48 4.32
N GLU A 61 -2.31 7.77 5.14
CA GLU A 61 -2.47 7.15 6.47
C GLU A 61 -2.63 5.62 6.39
N ILE A 62 -3.36 5.12 5.38
CA ILE A 62 -3.52 3.67 5.14
C ILE A 62 -2.19 3.08 4.66
N TRP A 63 -1.49 3.76 3.75
CA TRP A 63 -0.20 3.32 3.23
C TRP A 63 0.86 3.22 4.32
N ASN A 64 0.94 4.21 5.20
CA ASN A 64 1.86 4.22 6.33
C ASN A 64 1.61 3.04 7.28
N LYS A 65 0.34 2.73 7.58
CA LYS A 65 -0.01 1.55 8.39
C LYS A 65 0.43 0.24 7.73
N TRP A 66 0.23 0.12 6.42
CA TRP A 66 0.69 -1.06 5.68
C TRP A 66 2.22 -1.16 5.71
N TYR A 67 2.91 -0.07 5.43
CA TYR A 67 4.37 -0.03 5.43
C TYR A 67 4.97 -0.44 6.78
N GLU A 68 4.45 0.10 7.89
CA GLU A 68 4.86 -0.31 9.24
C GLU A 68 4.64 -1.80 9.50
N LYS A 69 3.52 -2.35 9.00
CA LYS A 69 3.20 -3.76 9.14
C LYS A 69 4.18 -4.64 8.36
N VAL A 70 4.49 -4.30 7.11
CA VAL A 70 5.50 -4.99 6.30
C VAL A 70 6.85 -4.97 7.01
N GLN A 71 7.26 -3.83 7.57
CA GLN A 71 8.51 -3.72 8.32
C GLN A 71 8.55 -4.67 9.52
N LYS A 72 7.45 -4.75 10.29
CA LYS A 72 7.35 -5.60 11.48
C LYS A 72 7.27 -7.10 11.16
N GLU A 73 6.56 -7.47 10.09
CA GLU A 73 6.22 -8.86 9.80
C GLU A 73 7.11 -9.53 8.74
N GLN A 74 7.64 -8.76 7.78
CA GLN A 74 8.46 -9.25 6.68
C GLN A 74 9.93 -8.87 6.80
N LEU A 75 10.25 -7.67 7.28
CA LEU A 75 11.65 -7.20 7.41
C LEU A 75 12.19 -7.44 8.82
N THR A 76 11.90 -8.63 9.36
CA THR A 76 12.50 -9.10 10.61
C THR A 76 14.00 -9.29 10.44
N LYS A 77 14.77 -9.24 11.55
CA LYS A 77 16.21 -9.52 11.53
C LYS A 77 16.53 -10.85 10.84
N ASP A 78 15.69 -11.86 11.04
CA ASP A 78 15.88 -13.18 10.44
C ASP A 78 15.68 -13.15 8.92
N ASN A 79 14.64 -12.46 8.44
CA ASN A 79 14.39 -12.33 6.99
C ASN A 79 15.43 -11.44 6.29
N LEU A 80 15.94 -10.41 6.97
CA LEU A 80 17.05 -9.58 6.49
C LEU A 80 18.34 -10.39 6.37
N ALA A 81 18.65 -11.23 7.37
CA ALA A 81 19.81 -12.11 7.32
C ALA A 81 19.73 -13.12 6.16
N ILE A 82 18.53 -13.60 5.83
CA ILE A 82 18.31 -14.45 4.65
C ILE A 82 18.56 -13.66 3.35
N MET A 83 18.06 -12.41 3.23
CA MET A 83 18.36 -11.57 2.06
C MET A 83 19.85 -11.30 1.89
N ASP A 84 20.55 -10.93 2.97
CA ASP A 84 21.99 -10.68 2.94
C ASP A 84 22.78 -11.93 2.50
N ALA A 85 22.37 -13.11 3.00
CA ALA A 85 22.97 -14.38 2.60
C ALA A 85 22.74 -14.68 1.10
N LEU A 86 21.54 -14.41 0.59
CA LEU A 86 21.21 -14.60 -0.84
C LEU A 86 21.99 -13.64 -1.74
N ILE A 87 22.07 -12.35 -1.38
CA ILE A 87 22.86 -11.36 -2.12
C ILE A 87 24.34 -11.74 -2.09
N GLY A 88 24.85 -12.17 -0.94
CA GLY A 88 26.23 -12.63 -0.79
C GLY A 88 26.55 -13.88 -1.61
N ALA A 89 25.59 -14.79 -1.80
CA ALA A 89 25.74 -15.96 -2.65
C ALA A 89 25.73 -15.59 -4.15
N LEU A 90 24.84 -14.69 -4.56
CA LEU A 90 24.74 -14.21 -5.94
C LEU A 90 25.97 -13.37 -6.36
N SER A 91 26.55 -12.61 -5.44
CA SER A 91 27.73 -11.76 -5.71
C SER A 91 29.04 -12.55 -5.81
N LYS A 92 29.02 -13.85 -5.51
CA LYS A 92 30.18 -14.77 -5.61
C LYS A 92 30.15 -15.63 -6.87
N GLN A 93 29.10 -15.53 -7.69
CA GLN A 93 29.06 -16.07 -9.05
C GLN A 93 29.64 -15.05 -10.04
#